data_AF-A0A2H9LJC9-F1
#
_entry.id   AF-A0A2H9LJC9-F1
#
_cell.length_a   1.000
_cell.length_b   1.000
_cell.length_c   1.000
_cell.angle_alpha   90.00
_cell.angle_beta   90.00
_cell.angle_gamma   90.00
#
_symmetry.space_group_name_H-M   'P 1'
#
loop_
_entity.id
_entity.type
_entity.pdbx_description
1 polymer ?
#
loop_
_entity_poly.entity_id
_entity_poly.type
_entity_poly.pdbx_seq_one_letter_code
_entity_poly.pdbx_strand_id
1 'polypeptide(L)'
;MLICELEQHKKNHVNQGKEYYYSIRKQNPNDFDNLKKAARFIYLNKTCFNGLYRVNSKGEFNVPIGSYKNPDVVQADKLRKISKLLQNVSIEVKSFEQVLKNAKKGDFIYLDPPYYPLKKGKSFTKYAKSNFLEKEQESLAEVFKELDKKGCLLMLSNSDTDFIKKLYPTFHIDIVKANRMINCDATKRGEINEIVITNFKV
;
A
#
# COMPACT_ATOMS: atom_id res chain seq x y z
N MET A 1 10.14 -2.80 23.29
CA MET A 1 8.96 -3.67 23.22
C MET A 1 8.79 -4.31 21.84
N LEU A 2 8.42 -3.57 20.77
CA LEU A 2 8.27 -4.15 19.41
C LEU A 2 9.53 -4.86 18.89
N ILE A 3 10.70 -4.24 19.04
CA ILE A 3 11.96 -4.84 18.62
C ILE A 3 12.21 -6.19 19.33
N CYS A 4 11.86 -6.30 20.61
CA CYS A 4 12.02 -7.54 21.37
C CYS A 4 11.12 -8.65 20.83
N GLU A 5 9.86 -8.35 20.49
CA GLU A 5 8.94 -9.31 19.87
C GLU A 5 9.46 -9.77 18.50
N LEU A 6 10.02 -8.86 17.69
CA LEU A 6 10.61 -9.19 16.40
C LEU A 6 11.88 -10.04 16.54
N GLU A 7 12.72 -9.77 17.54
CA GLU A 7 13.89 -10.62 17.85
C GLU A 7 13.45 -12.03 18.27
N GLN A 8 12.37 -12.15 19.04
CA GLN A 8 11.81 -13.45 19.40
C GLN A 8 11.29 -14.21 18.18
N HIS A 9 10.56 -13.54 17.27
CA HIS A 9 10.15 -14.12 15.99
C HIS A 9 11.35 -14.56 15.16
N LYS A 10 12.39 -13.73 15.05
CA LYS A 10 13.62 -14.04 14.30
C LYS A 10 14.32 -15.28 14.88
N LYS A 11 14.53 -15.33 16.20
CA LYS A 11 15.15 -16.47 16.89
C LYS A 11 14.39 -17.77 16.61
N ASN A 12 13.07 -17.75 16.78
CA ASN A 12 12.24 -18.93 16.53
C ASN A 12 12.24 -19.34 15.05
N HIS A 13 12.22 -18.38 14.13
CA HIS A 13 12.30 -18.66 12.69
C HIS A 13 13.63 -19.29 12.30
N VAL A 14 14.75 -18.83 12.86
CA VAL A 14 16.07 -19.45 12.63
C VAL A 14 16.09 -20.89 13.14
N ASN A 15 15.46 -21.15 14.29
CA ASN A 15 15.48 -22.47 14.91
C ASN A 15 14.54 -23.50 14.24
N GLN A 16 13.37 -23.06 13.78
CA GLN A 16 12.27 -23.95 13.34
C GLN A 16 11.89 -23.75 11.86
N GLY A 17 12.41 -22.70 11.21
CA GLY A 17 12.20 -22.41 9.80
C GLY A 17 10.73 -22.32 9.39
N LYS A 18 10.36 -23.14 8.40
CA LYS A 18 9.03 -23.14 7.77
C LYS A 18 7.91 -23.48 8.74
N GLU A 19 8.15 -24.40 9.68
CA GLU A 19 7.13 -24.82 10.65
C GLU A 19 6.69 -23.64 11.53
N TYR A 20 7.65 -22.85 12.00
CA TYR A 20 7.35 -21.64 12.76
C TYR A 20 6.63 -20.58 11.93
N TYR A 21 7.00 -20.40 10.66
CA TYR A 21 6.25 -19.51 9.77
C TYR A 21 4.77 -19.90 9.68
N TYR A 22 4.48 -21.17 9.38
CA TYR A 22 3.10 -21.62 9.19
C TYR A 22 2.30 -21.67 10.50
N SER A 23 2.94 -21.93 11.65
CA SER A 23 2.28 -21.84 12.94
C SER A 23 1.83 -20.40 13.26
N ILE A 24 2.70 -19.41 13.09
CA ILE A 24 2.35 -17.99 13.25
C ILE A 24 1.31 -17.55 12.21
N ARG A 25 1.40 -18.03 10.97
CA ARG A 25 0.43 -17.72 9.91
C ARG A 25 -0.98 -18.19 10.26
N LYS A 26 -1.12 -19.36 10.90
CA LYS A 26 -2.40 -19.96 11.27
C LYS A 26 -3.09 -19.23 12.44
N GLN A 27 -2.34 -18.52 13.27
CA GLN A 27 -2.90 -17.81 14.42
C GLN A 27 -3.87 -16.70 13.99
N ASN A 28 -4.96 -16.53 14.73
CA ASN A 28 -5.88 -15.44 14.54
C ASN A 28 -5.29 -14.15 15.14
N PRO A 29 -5.08 -13.07 14.35
CA PRO A 29 -4.51 -11.84 14.88
C PRO A 29 -5.34 -11.26 16.04
N ASN A 30 -6.66 -11.50 16.08
CA ASN A 30 -7.53 -10.95 17.11
C ASN A 30 -7.26 -11.48 18.53
N ASP A 31 -6.54 -12.60 18.66
CA ASP A 31 -6.19 -13.22 19.94
C ASP A 31 -5.02 -12.50 20.65
N PHE A 32 -4.46 -11.46 20.02
CA PHE A 32 -3.28 -10.74 20.49
C PHE A 32 -3.57 -9.27 20.83
N ASP A 33 -2.75 -8.70 21.71
CA ASP A 33 -2.65 -7.26 21.87
C ASP A 33 -2.08 -6.57 20.60
N ASN A 34 -2.16 -5.24 20.54
CA ASN A 34 -1.72 -4.47 19.38
C ASN A 34 -0.21 -4.61 19.10
N LEU A 35 0.60 -4.81 20.13
CA LEU A 35 2.05 -4.96 19.99
C LEU A 35 2.39 -6.26 19.26
N LYS A 36 1.82 -7.38 19.72
CA LYS A 36 2.00 -8.71 19.13
C LYS A 36 1.34 -8.80 17.75
N LYS A 37 0.19 -8.15 17.53
CA LYS A 37 -0.41 -8.00 16.19
C LYS A 37 0.56 -7.34 15.20
N ALA A 38 1.18 -6.22 15.61
CA ALA A 38 2.13 -5.49 14.77
C ALA A 38 3.41 -6.32 14.51
N ALA A 39 3.97 -6.96 15.55
CA ALA A 39 5.13 -7.82 15.42
C ALA A 39 4.87 -8.99 14.47
N ARG A 40 3.72 -9.67 14.63
CA ARG A 40 3.26 -10.75 13.75
C ARG A 40 3.13 -10.28 12.31
N PHE A 41 2.52 -9.12 12.07
CA PHE A 41 2.36 -8.55 10.72
C PHE A 41 3.72 -8.31 10.06
N ILE A 42 4.64 -7.63 10.74
CA ILE A 42 5.98 -7.33 10.20
C ILE A 42 6.75 -8.62 9.94
N TYR A 43 6.74 -9.57 10.87
CA TYR A 43 7.40 -10.87 10.70
C TYR A 43 6.87 -11.62 9.48
N LEU A 44 5.56 -11.79 9.35
CA LEU A 44 4.96 -12.47 8.21
C LEU A 44 5.28 -11.74 6.90
N ASN A 45 5.16 -10.42 6.86
CA ASN A 45 5.48 -9.63 5.67
C ASN A 45 6.94 -9.75 5.26
N LYS A 46 7.89 -9.74 6.21
CA LYS A 46 9.33 -9.84 5.91
C LYS A 46 9.79 -11.24 5.51
N THR A 47 8.98 -12.26 5.77
CA THR A 47 9.34 -13.66 5.54
C THR A 47 8.47 -14.35 4.49
N CYS A 48 7.34 -13.76 4.09
CA CYS A 48 6.45 -14.29 3.06
C CYS A 48 6.94 -13.99 1.64
N PHE A 49 6.43 -14.75 0.66
CA PHE A 49 6.75 -14.56 -0.73
C PHE A 49 6.53 -13.09 -1.20
N ASN A 50 7.61 -12.46 -1.67
CA ASN A 50 7.66 -11.11 -2.23
C ASN A 50 7.13 -9.99 -1.30
N GLY A 51 7.09 -10.21 0.02
CA GLY A 51 6.58 -9.22 0.95
C GLY A 51 5.13 -8.83 0.70
N LEU A 52 4.33 -9.74 0.12
CA LEU A 52 2.94 -9.49 -0.20
C LEU A 52 2.08 -9.47 1.06
N TYR A 53 1.06 -8.62 1.04
CA TYR A 53 -0.07 -8.74 1.94
C TYR A 53 -1.28 -9.24 1.15
N ARG A 54 -1.76 -10.44 1.48
CA ARG A 54 -2.93 -11.06 0.84
C ARG A 54 -3.72 -11.88 1.84
N VAL A 55 -5.03 -11.73 1.80
CA VAL A 55 -5.99 -12.47 2.61
C VAL A 55 -6.95 -13.28 1.74
N ASN A 56 -7.48 -14.38 2.29
CA ASN A 56 -8.54 -15.15 1.64
C ASN A 56 -9.93 -14.49 1.84
N SER A 57 -11.01 -15.13 1.39
CA SER A 57 -12.38 -14.64 1.59
C SER A 57 -12.82 -14.56 3.06
N LYS A 58 -12.12 -15.22 3.97
CA LYS A 58 -12.35 -15.16 5.42
C LYS A 58 -11.51 -14.07 6.11
N GLY A 59 -10.74 -13.29 5.36
CA GLY A 59 -9.84 -12.27 5.92
C GLY A 59 -8.53 -12.84 6.50
N GLU A 60 -8.26 -14.13 6.31
CA GLU A 60 -7.07 -14.78 6.86
C GLU A 60 -5.87 -14.61 5.92
N PHE A 61 -4.72 -14.20 6.46
CA PHE A 61 -3.49 -14.06 5.71
C PHE A 61 -3.04 -15.40 5.10
N ASN A 62 -2.83 -15.44 3.78
CA ASN A 62 -2.64 -16.70 3.03
C ASN A 62 -1.41 -16.71 2.11
N VAL A 63 -0.40 -15.87 2.37
CA VAL A 63 0.83 -15.85 1.58
C VAL A 63 1.76 -17.00 2.03
N PRO A 64 2.35 -17.79 1.11
CA PRO A 64 3.34 -18.80 1.46
C PRO A 64 4.65 -18.14 1.94
N ILE A 65 5.49 -18.92 2.61
CA ILE A 65 6.83 -18.47 3.00
C ILE A 65 7.66 -18.15 1.74
N GLY A 66 8.50 -17.11 1.82
CA GLY A 66 9.50 -16.80 0.82
C GLY A 66 10.74 -17.70 0.90
N SER A 67 11.69 -17.51 0.00
CA SER A 67 12.95 -18.26 -0.08
C SER A 67 14.16 -17.48 0.46
N TYR A 68 13.93 -16.53 1.37
CA TYR A 68 14.98 -15.67 1.92
C TYR A 68 15.90 -16.45 2.87
N LYS A 69 17.22 -16.38 2.63
CA LYS A 69 18.22 -17.03 3.50
C LYS A 69 18.34 -16.37 4.88
N ASN A 70 18.23 -15.05 4.94
CA ASN A 70 18.27 -14.27 6.18
C ASN A 70 17.31 -13.08 6.05
N PRO A 71 16.01 -13.26 6.30
CA PRO A 71 15.06 -12.16 6.24
C PRO A 71 15.40 -11.14 7.33
N ASP A 72 15.62 -9.89 6.92
CA ASP A 72 15.92 -8.78 7.83
C ASP A 72 14.63 -8.31 8.53
N VAL A 73 14.16 -9.12 9.48
CA VAL A 73 12.87 -8.96 10.18
C VAL A 73 12.88 -7.78 11.15
N VAL A 74 14.01 -7.53 11.83
CA VAL A 74 14.04 -6.63 13.00
C VAL A 74 14.33 -5.18 12.62
N GLN A 75 15.27 -4.91 11.70
CA GLN A 75 15.62 -3.56 11.23
C GLN A 75 15.60 -2.48 12.33
N ALA A 76 16.27 -2.75 13.46
CA ALA A 76 16.05 -2.04 14.70
C ALA A 76 16.31 -0.52 14.58
N ASP A 77 17.38 -0.11 13.89
CA ASP A 77 17.70 1.29 13.67
C ASP A 77 16.69 1.99 12.77
N LYS A 78 16.19 1.29 11.74
CA LYS A 78 15.15 1.80 10.86
C LYS A 78 13.84 2.00 11.62
N LEU A 79 13.45 1.05 12.48
CA LEU A 79 12.26 1.18 13.32
C LEU A 79 12.36 2.37 14.28
N ARG A 80 13.53 2.62 14.89
CA ARG A 80 13.74 3.80 15.74
C ARG A 80 13.66 5.09 14.94
N LYS A 81 14.25 5.15 13.75
CA LYS A 81 14.16 6.30 12.84
C LYS A 81 12.71 6.57 12.43
N ILE A 82 11.94 5.54 12.06
CA ILE A 82 10.51 5.66 11.73
C ILE A 82 9.71 6.13 12.95
N SER A 83 9.98 5.57 14.14
CA SER A 83 9.30 5.99 15.37
C SER A 83 9.53 7.46 15.66
N LYS A 84 10.75 7.98 15.47
CA LYS A 84 11.06 9.42 15.55
C LYS A 84 10.36 10.22 14.45
N LEU A 85 10.37 9.69 13.22
CA LEU A 85 9.54 10.03 12.06
C LEU A 85 8.13 10.50 12.43
N LEU A 86 7.43 9.58 13.09
CA LEU A 86 5.99 9.63 13.26
C LEU A 86 5.53 10.34 14.55
N GLN A 87 6.44 10.93 15.34
CA GLN A 87 6.07 11.56 16.61
C GLN A 87 5.06 12.71 16.46
N ASN A 88 5.07 13.40 15.31
CA ASN A 88 4.18 14.53 15.02
C ASN A 88 3.19 14.19 13.88
N VAL A 89 2.81 12.93 13.74
CA VAL A 89 1.93 12.45 12.67
C VAL A 89 0.65 11.88 13.28
N SER A 90 -0.52 12.33 12.80
CA SER A 90 -1.79 11.67 13.07
C SER A 90 -1.98 10.52 12.08
N ILE A 91 -2.26 9.31 12.59
CA ILE A 91 -2.52 8.13 11.79
C ILE A 91 -3.96 7.71 12.03
N GLU A 92 -4.77 7.66 10.97
CA GLU A 92 -6.19 7.34 11.06
C GLU A 92 -6.54 6.16 10.17
N VAL A 93 -7.44 5.29 10.65
CA VAL A 93 -8.03 4.19 9.87
C VAL A 93 -9.46 4.59 9.50
N LYS A 94 -9.59 5.28 8.36
CA LYS A 94 -10.84 5.84 7.85
C LYS A 94 -10.86 5.77 6.33
N SER A 95 -12.02 6.00 5.73
CA SER A 95 -12.10 6.21 4.28
C SER A 95 -11.46 7.54 3.89
N PHE A 96 -11.02 7.69 2.63
CA PHE A 96 -10.34 8.90 2.19
C PHE A 96 -11.27 10.12 2.29
N GLU A 97 -12.56 9.96 2.00
CA GLU A 97 -13.57 11.00 2.13
C GLU A 97 -13.65 11.50 3.58
N GLN A 98 -13.59 10.60 4.55
CA GLN A 98 -13.64 10.97 5.97
C GLN A 98 -12.40 11.73 6.43
N VAL A 99 -11.21 11.33 5.97
CA VAL A 99 -9.95 12.02 6.30
C VAL A 99 -9.93 13.43 5.69
N LEU A 100 -10.40 13.56 4.45
CA LEU A 100 -10.32 14.81 3.68
C LEU A 100 -11.41 15.83 4.03
N LYS A 101 -12.42 15.45 4.83
CA LYS A 101 -13.49 16.38 5.28
C LYS A 101 -12.94 17.64 5.95
N ASN A 102 -11.88 17.50 6.74
CA ASN A 102 -11.30 18.57 7.53
C ASN A 102 -10.20 19.36 6.82
N ALA A 103 -9.90 19.04 5.55
CA ALA A 103 -8.93 19.78 4.76
C ALA A 103 -9.33 21.25 4.60
N LYS A 104 -8.34 22.13 4.69
CA LYS A 104 -8.49 23.58 4.65
C LYS A 104 -7.65 24.20 3.54
N LYS A 105 -8.00 25.43 3.18
CA LYS A 105 -7.23 26.25 2.24
C LYS A 105 -5.74 26.28 2.64
N GLY A 106 -4.87 26.01 1.68
CA GLY A 106 -3.42 25.99 1.87
C GLY A 106 -2.84 24.62 2.28
N ASP A 107 -3.66 23.64 2.61
CA ASP A 107 -3.17 22.28 2.85
C ASP A 107 -2.61 21.67 1.56
N PHE A 108 -1.49 20.95 1.67
CA PHE A 108 -0.98 20.12 0.58
C PHE A 108 -1.43 18.67 0.78
N ILE A 109 -2.12 18.11 -0.22
CA ILE A 109 -2.73 16.80 -0.16
C ILE A 109 -2.19 15.95 -1.30
N TYR A 110 -1.50 14.87 -0.92
CA TYR A 110 -1.04 13.85 -1.84
C TYR A 110 -1.96 12.61 -1.78
N LEU A 111 -2.46 12.20 -2.94
CA LEU A 111 -3.40 11.08 -3.10
C LEU A 111 -2.76 9.99 -3.96
N ASP A 112 -2.57 8.81 -3.38
CA ASP A 112 -1.99 7.63 -4.04
C ASP A 112 -2.96 6.44 -3.93
N PRO A 113 -4.09 6.46 -4.66
CA PRO A 113 -5.11 5.41 -4.58
C PRO A 113 -4.60 4.10 -5.20
N PRO A 114 -5.30 2.96 -5.01
CA PRO A 114 -5.07 1.80 -5.86
C PRO A 114 -5.25 2.16 -7.35
N TYR A 115 -4.21 1.91 -8.16
CA TYR A 115 -4.18 2.35 -9.54
C TYR A 115 -5.22 1.65 -10.42
N TYR A 116 -5.78 2.41 -11.36
CA TYR A 116 -6.67 1.86 -12.36
C TYR A 116 -5.92 0.91 -13.31
N PRO A 117 -6.49 -0.23 -13.70
CA PRO A 117 -5.78 -1.21 -14.51
C PRO A 117 -5.52 -0.76 -15.95
N LEU A 118 -4.30 -1.03 -16.43
CA LEU A 118 -3.88 -0.73 -17.80
C LEU A 118 -4.54 -1.62 -18.87
N LYS A 119 -5.03 -2.81 -18.51
CA LYS A 119 -5.66 -3.76 -19.45
C LYS A 119 -6.94 -4.33 -18.85
N LYS A 120 -8.08 -4.11 -19.50
CA LYS A 120 -9.34 -4.83 -19.22
C LYS A 120 -9.26 -6.22 -19.86
N GLY A 121 -9.20 -7.29 -19.05
CA GLY A 121 -9.16 -8.67 -19.56
C GLY A 121 -9.70 -9.71 -18.57
N LYS A 122 -10.17 -10.86 -19.07
CA LYS A 122 -10.87 -11.92 -18.29
C LYS A 122 -10.09 -12.49 -17.10
N SER A 123 -8.76 -12.33 -17.05
CA SER A 123 -7.92 -12.76 -15.91
C SER A 123 -7.80 -11.72 -14.80
N PHE A 124 -8.22 -10.48 -15.03
CA PHE A 124 -8.06 -9.37 -14.10
C PHE A 124 -9.03 -9.45 -12.91
N THR A 125 -10.25 -9.95 -13.15
CA THR A 125 -11.32 -10.11 -12.16
C THR A 125 -11.02 -11.13 -11.04
N LYS A 126 -10.02 -12.00 -11.18
CA LYS A 126 -9.64 -12.98 -10.14
C LYS A 126 -8.56 -12.51 -9.17
N TYR A 127 -7.68 -11.59 -9.58
CA TYR A 127 -6.57 -11.11 -8.75
C TYR A 127 -6.82 -9.72 -8.18
N ALA A 128 -7.56 -8.87 -8.89
CA ALA A 128 -8.01 -7.59 -8.39
C ALA A 128 -9.36 -7.77 -7.67
N LYS A 129 -9.31 -8.28 -6.44
CA LYS A 129 -10.29 -7.89 -5.41
C LYS A 129 -10.06 -6.44 -4.95
N SER A 130 -9.46 -5.60 -5.80
CA SER A 130 -9.43 -4.16 -5.56
C SER A 130 -10.84 -3.69 -5.84
N ASN A 131 -11.56 -3.32 -4.79
CA ASN A 131 -12.84 -2.64 -4.90
C ASN A 131 -12.65 -1.16 -5.27
N PHE A 132 -11.53 -0.79 -5.91
CA PHE A 132 -11.23 0.59 -6.27
C PHE A 132 -11.13 0.67 -7.80
N LEU A 133 -12.29 0.60 -8.45
CA LEU A 133 -12.42 0.57 -9.91
C LEU A 133 -13.13 1.86 -10.36
N GLU A 134 -14.03 1.79 -11.34
CA GLU A 134 -14.64 2.98 -11.93
C GLU A 134 -15.33 3.88 -10.89
N LYS A 135 -16.18 3.32 -10.04
CA LYS A 135 -17.00 4.11 -9.09
C LYS A 135 -16.15 4.84 -8.05
N GLU A 136 -15.14 4.16 -7.50
CA GLU A 136 -14.29 4.75 -6.47
C GLU A 136 -13.32 5.78 -7.06
N GLN A 137 -12.85 5.57 -8.30
CA GLN A 137 -12.05 6.56 -9.02
C GLN A 137 -12.87 7.81 -9.36
N GLU A 138 -14.12 7.64 -9.80
CA GLU A 138 -15.07 8.74 -10.02
C GLU A 138 -15.34 9.51 -8.71
N SER A 139 -15.61 8.80 -7.60
CA SER A 139 -15.81 9.42 -6.29
C SER A 139 -14.58 10.20 -5.82
N LEU A 140 -13.37 9.66 -6.06
CA LEU A 140 -12.13 10.35 -5.73
C LEU A 140 -11.95 11.63 -6.57
N ALA A 141 -12.31 11.58 -7.86
CA ALA A 141 -12.22 12.74 -8.74
C ALA A 141 -13.17 13.87 -8.31
N GLU A 142 -14.36 13.54 -7.80
CA GLU A 142 -15.27 14.54 -7.23
C GLU A 142 -14.70 15.16 -5.94
N VAL A 143 -14.15 14.35 -5.03
CA VAL A 143 -13.47 14.85 -3.84
C VAL A 143 -12.28 15.74 -4.21
N PHE A 144 -11.51 15.38 -5.24
CA PHE A 144 -10.40 16.19 -5.74
C PHE A 144 -10.87 17.57 -6.20
N LYS A 145 -11.96 17.65 -6.97
CA LYS A 145 -12.56 18.92 -7.41
C LYS A 145 -13.09 19.75 -6.24
N GLU A 146 -13.66 19.12 -5.22
CA GLU A 146 -14.12 19.83 -4.01
C GLU A 146 -12.96 20.44 -3.22
N LEU A 147 -11.85 19.72 -3.09
CA LEU A 147 -10.65 20.20 -2.40
C LEU A 147 -9.98 21.35 -3.17
N ASP A 148 -10.00 21.29 -4.51
CA ASP A 148 -9.52 22.37 -5.38
C ASP A 148 -10.31 23.65 -5.14
N LYS A 149 -11.66 23.56 -5.12
CA LYS A 149 -12.55 24.69 -4.79
C LYS A 149 -12.30 25.26 -3.39
N LYS A 150 -11.88 24.43 -2.42
CA LYS A 150 -11.48 24.87 -1.08
C LYS A 150 -10.12 25.59 -1.04
N GLY A 151 -9.36 25.58 -2.15
CA GLY A 151 -8.04 26.19 -2.24
C GLY A 151 -6.94 25.33 -1.60
N CYS A 152 -7.07 24.01 -1.64
CA CYS A 152 -5.98 23.09 -1.28
C CYS A 152 -5.00 22.95 -2.46
N LEU A 153 -3.75 22.58 -2.16
CA LEU A 153 -2.77 22.17 -3.17
C LEU A 153 -2.83 20.65 -3.32
N LEU A 154 -3.09 20.17 -4.52
CA LEU A 154 -3.42 18.77 -4.77
C LEU A 154 -2.42 18.12 -5.71
N MET A 155 -2.01 16.91 -5.36
CA MET A 155 -1.20 16.03 -6.20
C MET A 155 -1.76 14.61 -6.12
N LEU A 156 -1.99 13.97 -7.27
CA LEU A 156 -2.50 12.60 -7.36
C LEU A 156 -1.67 11.77 -8.33
N SER A 157 -1.31 10.56 -7.94
CA SER A 157 -0.63 9.57 -8.78
C SER A 157 -1.62 8.50 -9.27
N ASN A 158 -1.49 8.06 -10.54
CA ASN A 158 -2.29 6.96 -11.06
C ASN A 158 -1.68 6.32 -12.33
N SER A 159 -2.32 5.28 -12.85
CA SER A 159 -1.99 4.71 -14.16
C SER A 159 -2.30 5.67 -15.31
N ASP A 160 -1.43 5.67 -16.32
CA ASP A 160 -1.66 6.36 -17.60
C ASP A 160 -2.76 5.65 -18.41
N THR A 161 -4.02 6.07 -18.23
CA THR A 161 -5.17 5.57 -18.99
C THR A 161 -6.10 6.69 -19.40
N ASP A 162 -6.79 6.53 -20.53
CA ASP A 162 -7.79 7.49 -20.99
C ASP A 162 -8.94 7.68 -20.00
N PHE A 163 -9.32 6.61 -19.29
CA PHE A 163 -10.35 6.70 -18.27
C PHE A 163 -9.94 7.68 -17.16
N ILE A 164 -8.74 7.52 -16.59
CA ILE A 164 -8.28 8.42 -15.53
C ILE A 164 -8.11 9.85 -16.07
N LYS A 165 -7.49 10.04 -17.24
CA LYS A 165 -7.33 11.40 -17.82
C LYS A 165 -8.66 12.13 -17.99
N LYS A 166 -9.72 11.42 -18.38
CA LYS A 166 -11.07 11.99 -18.54
C LYS A 166 -11.72 12.41 -17.23
N LEU A 167 -11.32 11.86 -16.08
CA LEU A 167 -11.82 12.28 -14.77
C LEU A 167 -11.27 13.65 -14.34
N TYR A 168 -10.11 14.05 -14.87
CA TYR A 168 -9.37 15.25 -14.46
C TYR A 168 -9.12 16.23 -15.63
N PRO A 169 -10.13 16.62 -16.42
CA PRO A 169 -9.93 17.29 -17.70
C PRO A 169 -9.37 18.72 -17.62
N THR A 170 -9.48 19.38 -16.46
CA THR A 170 -9.06 20.77 -16.25
C THR A 170 -7.77 20.89 -15.44
N PHE A 171 -7.18 19.77 -15.04
CA PHE A 171 -5.98 19.73 -14.19
C PHE A 171 -4.72 19.50 -15.03
N HIS A 172 -3.57 19.83 -14.48
CA HIS A 172 -2.29 19.52 -15.11
C HIS A 172 -2.03 18.02 -15.00
N ILE A 173 -1.60 17.40 -16.10
CA ILE A 173 -1.30 15.96 -16.16
C ILE A 173 0.10 15.79 -16.74
N ASP A 174 1.02 15.34 -15.90
CA ASP A 174 2.38 14.99 -16.29
C ASP A 174 2.52 13.48 -16.42
N ILE A 175 3.19 13.03 -17.48
CA ILE A 175 3.49 11.61 -17.69
C ILE A 175 4.87 11.31 -17.09
N VAL A 176 4.92 10.35 -16.18
CA VAL A 176 6.14 9.87 -15.54
C VAL A 176 6.41 8.44 -15.97
N LYS A 177 7.64 8.16 -16.39
CA LYS A 177 8.07 6.79 -16.71
C LYS A 177 8.48 6.05 -15.44
N ALA A 178 7.75 4.99 -15.11
CA ALA A 178 8.03 4.14 -13.96
C ALA A 178 8.57 2.77 -14.39
N ASN A 179 9.67 2.35 -13.76
CA ASN A 179 10.27 1.03 -13.97
C ASN A 179 9.57 -0.01 -13.10
N ARG A 180 8.74 -0.89 -13.69
CA ARG A 180 8.21 -2.06 -12.95
C ARG A 180 9.19 -3.22 -12.99
N MET A 181 10.02 -3.31 -11.95
CA MET A 181 10.96 -4.44 -11.78
C MET A 181 10.30 -5.74 -11.28
N ILE A 182 9.05 -5.68 -10.80
CA ILE A 182 8.35 -6.80 -10.15
C ILE A 182 7.38 -7.47 -11.14
N ASN A 183 7.91 -8.03 -12.23
CA ASN A 183 7.17 -8.96 -13.08
C ASN A 183 7.93 -10.29 -13.17
N CYS A 184 7.24 -11.40 -12.93
CA CYS A 184 7.84 -12.73 -12.98
C CYS A 184 8.31 -13.11 -14.40
N ASP A 185 7.75 -12.45 -15.42
CA ASP A 185 8.12 -12.60 -16.82
C ASP A 185 9.11 -11.49 -17.23
N ALA A 186 10.34 -11.90 -17.58
CA ALA A 186 11.40 -10.98 -18.01
C ALA A 186 11.05 -10.17 -19.25
N THR A 187 10.21 -10.70 -20.13
CA THR A 187 9.79 -10.06 -21.39
C THR A 187 8.71 -8.99 -21.20
N LYS A 188 8.09 -8.96 -20.01
CA LYS A 188 7.08 -7.97 -19.60
C LYS A 188 7.62 -6.95 -18.60
N ARG A 189 8.93 -6.95 -18.37
CA ARG A 189 9.63 -5.85 -17.71
C ARG A 189 9.81 -4.75 -18.75
N GLY A 190 9.23 -3.58 -18.50
CA GLY A 190 9.30 -2.43 -19.39
C GLY A 190 8.91 -1.16 -18.65
N GLU A 191 9.21 -0.02 -19.26
CA GLU A 191 8.72 1.28 -18.79
C GLU A 191 7.19 1.28 -18.89
N ILE A 192 6.53 1.56 -17.77
CA ILE A 192 5.10 1.83 -17.74
C ILE A 192 4.95 3.33 -17.50
N ASN A 193 4.07 3.95 -18.27
CA ASN A 193 3.68 5.31 -17.99
C ASN A 193 2.74 5.34 -16.79
N GLU A 194 3.06 6.21 -15.85
CA GLU A 194 2.19 6.66 -14.78
C GLU A 194 1.89 8.14 -15.03
N ILE A 195 0.83 8.65 -14.42
CA ILE A 195 0.50 10.07 -14.50
C ILE A 195 0.50 10.68 -13.11
N VAL A 196 0.92 11.93 -13.07
CA VAL A 196 0.81 12.83 -11.92
C VAL A 196 -0.17 13.93 -12.31
N ILE A 197 -1.20 14.12 -11.48
CA ILE A 197 -2.25 15.11 -11.69
C ILE A 197 -2.14 16.19 -10.61
N THR A 198 -2.07 17.46 -10.99
CA THR A 198 -1.96 18.60 -10.07
C THR A 198 -2.90 19.74 -10.42
N ASN A 199 -3.30 20.53 -9.41
CA ASN A 199 -4.05 21.78 -9.60
C ASN A 199 -3.16 23.04 -9.58
N PHE A 200 -1.84 22.85 -9.58
CA PHE A 200 -0.83 23.89 -9.65
C PHE A 200 0.21 23.53 -10.69
N LYS A 201 0.94 24.53 -11.18
CA LYS A 201 2.10 24.30 -12.05
C LYS A 201 3.29 23.88 -11.20
N VAL A 202 3.93 22.79 -11.61
CA VAL A 202 5.19 22.29 -11.04
C VAL A 202 6.36 23.08 -11.62
#